data_AF-A0A914X886-F1
#
_entry.id   AF-A0A914X886-F1
#
_cell.length_a   1.000
_cell.length_b   1.000
_cell.length_c   1.000
_cell.angle_alpha   90.00
_cell.angle_beta   90.00
_cell.angle_gamma   90.00
#
_symmetry.space_group_name_H-M   'P 1'
#
loop_
_entity.id
_entity.type
_entity.pdbx_description
1 polymer ?
#
loop_
_entity_poly.entity_id
_entity_poly.type
_entity_poly.pdbx_seq_one_letter_code
_entity_poly.pdbx_strand_id
1 'polypeptide(L)'
;MIVPEERYQQPLLTTRATVECAFGQLKGRWNCLHQELRYSPDRSGAIVVACFALHNYAVMRRLLNIPLLDDDIIVVENVTDVYVRDGRARHRQIIHQYFS
;
A
#
# COMPACT_ATOMS: atom_id res chain seq x y z
N MET A 1 -15.54 -23.96 1.24
CA MET A 1 -16.38 -23.04 0.45
C MET A 1 -15.96 -21.64 0.88
N ILE A 2 -15.27 -20.91 0.01
CA ILE A 2 -14.76 -19.56 0.33
C ILE A 2 -15.95 -18.60 0.30
N VAL A 3 -16.15 -17.86 1.39
CA VAL A 3 -17.30 -16.97 1.58
C VAL A 3 -17.11 -15.74 0.67
N PRO A 4 -18.17 -15.14 0.07
CA PRO A 4 -18.03 -14.00 -0.86
C PRO A 4 -17.20 -12.83 -0.29
N GLU A 5 -17.29 -12.62 1.02
CA GLU A 5 -16.50 -11.64 1.77
C GLU A 5 -14.99 -11.89 1.63
N GLU A 6 -14.55 -13.14 1.76
CA GLU A 6 -13.13 -13.51 1.64
C GLU A 6 -12.60 -13.26 0.22
N ARG A 7 -13.42 -13.48 -0.83
CA ARG A 7 -13.02 -13.19 -2.22
C ARG A 7 -12.86 -11.70 -2.48
N TYR A 8 -13.66 -10.87 -1.83
CA TYR A 8 -13.52 -9.42 -1.91
C TYR A 8 -12.30 -8.93 -1.11
N GLN A 9 -12.10 -9.45 0.09
CA GLN A 9 -11.07 -8.97 1.01
C GLN A 9 -9.66 -9.39 0.60
N GLN A 10 -9.46 -10.62 0.12
CA GLN A 10 -8.14 -11.17 -0.20
C GLN A 10 -7.34 -10.30 -1.20
N PRO A 11 -7.86 -9.91 -2.38
CA PRO A 11 -7.14 -9.04 -3.31
C PRO A 11 -6.92 -7.63 -2.77
N LEU A 12 -7.86 -7.12 -1.96
CA LEU A 12 -7.75 -5.79 -1.37
C LEU A 12 -6.63 -5.73 -0.33
N LEU A 13 -6.58 -6.73 0.56
CA LEU A 13 -5.54 -6.85 1.58
C LEU A 13 -4.16 -7.00 0.96
N THR A 14 -4.02 -7.88 -0.04
CA THR A 14 -2.74 -8.09 -0.74
C THR A 14 -2.27 -6.82 -1.46
N THR A 15 -3.16 -6.16 -2.21
CA THR A 15 -2.85 -4.89 -2.89
C THR A 15 -2.43 -3.82 -1.89
N ARG A 16 -3.15 -3.68 -0.77
CA ARG A 16 -2.83 -2.71 0.28
C ARG A 16 -1.48 -3.00 0.92
N ALA A 17 -1.20 -4.26 1.25
CA ALA A 17 0.07 -4.68 1.82
C ALA A 17 1.25 -4.33 0.90
N THR A 18 1.12 -4.57 -0.41
CA THR A 18 2.14 -4.18 -1.40
C THR A 18 2.37 -2.67 -1.43
N VAL A 19 1.28 -1.88 -1.43
CA VAL A 19 1.37 -0.41 -1.44
C VAL A 19 2.01 0.13 -0.16
N GLU A 20 1.59 -0.36 1.00
CA GLU A 20 2.12 0.04 2.30
C GLU A 20 3.62 -0.30 2.42
N CYS A 21 4.02 -1.49 2.00
CA CYS A 21 5.43 -1.90 1.95
C CYS A 21 6.25 -0.97 1.05
N ALA A 22 5.77 -0.66 -0.16
CA ALA A 22 6.46 0.24 -1.08
C ALA A 22 6.66 1.64 -0.46
N PHE A 23 5.63 2.18 0.19
CA PHE A 23 5.75 3.46 0.90
C PHE A 23 6.69 3.38 2.11
N GLY A 24 6.70 2.27 2.85
CA GLY A 24 7.64 2.04 3.94
C GLY A 24 9.10 2.09 3.47
N GLN A 25 9.42 1.35 2.41
CA GLN A 25 10.75 1.36 1.79
C GLN A 25 11.16 2.75 1.29
N LEU A 26 10.23 3.49 0.68
CA LEU A 26 10.51 4.84 0.21
C LEU A 26 10.77 5.82 1.37
N LYS A 27 9.94 5.80 2.41
CA LYS A 27 10.13 6.67 3.57
C LYS A 27 11.43 6.37 4.33
N GLY A 28 11.85 5.10 4.37
CA GLY A 28 13.12 4.71 4.97
C GLY A 28 14.34 5.17 4.16
N ARG A 29 14.20 5.29 2.83
CA ARG A 29 15.31 5.63 1.93
C ARG A 29 15.44 7.12 1.62
N TRP A 30 14.32 7.81 1.41
CA TRP A 30 14.31 9.24 1.08
C TRP A 30 13.80 10.04 2.26
N ASN A 31 14.71 10.74 2.94
CA ASN A 31 14.36 11.60 4.09
C ASN A 31 13.30 12.67 3.76
N CYS A 32 13.21 13.10 2.50
CA CYS A 32 12.17 14.02 2.06
C CYS A 32 10.74 13.44 2.18
N LEU A 33 10.58 12.12 2.21
CA LEU A 33 9.30 11.44 2.41
C LEU A 33 9.06 11.05 3.87
N HIS A 34 10.07 11.19 4.75
CA HIS A 34 9.97 10.89 6.16
C HIS A 34 9.13 11.94 6.91
N GLN A 35 9.17 13.18 6.44
CA GLN A 35 8.40 14.29 6.99
C GLN A 35 7.34 14.78 5.98
N GLU A 36 6.47 15.67 6.44
CA GLU A 36 5.49 16.33 5.58
C GLU A 36 6.17 17.14 4.47
N LEU A 37 5.75 16.92 3.23
CA LEU A 37 6.17 17.70 2.07
C LEU A 37 5.45 19.06 2.08
N ARG A 38 6.15 20.11 2.52
CA ARG A 38 5.64 21.50 2.53
C ARG A 38 5.70 22.17 1.16
N TYR A 39 5.16 21.50 0.14
CA TYR A 39 5.04 21.99 -1.23
C TYR A 39 3.58 21.94 -1.69
N SER A 40 3.27 22.60 -2.81
CA SER A 40 1.97 22.45 -3.45
C SER A 40 1.71 20.98 -3.80
N PRO A 41 0.44 20.52 -3.82
CA PRO A 41 0.11 19.13 -4.13
C PRO A 41 0.74 18.63 -5.43
N ASP A 42 0.76 19.46 -6.47
CA ASP A 42 1.37 19.12 -7.76
C ASP A 42 2.88 18.84 -7.63
N ARG A 43 3.58 19.68 -6.88
CA ARG A 43 5.02 19.54 -6.66
C ARG A 43 5.33 18.36 -5.73
N SER A 44 4.54 18.17 -4.69
CA SER A 44 4.63 17.00 -3.81
C SER A 44 4.42 15.70 -4.60
N GLY A 45 3.43 15.67 -5.51
CA GLY A 45 3.22 14.56 -6.42
C GLY A 45 4.43 14.27 -7.31
N ALA A 46 5.02 15.32 -7.90
CA ALA A 46 6.23 15.17 -8.71
C ALA A 46 7.43 14.63 -7.89
N ILE A 47 7.61 15.08 -6.65
CA ILE A 47 8.66 14.56 -5.75
C ILE A 47 8.43 13.07 -5.46
N VAL A 48 7.21 12.68 -5.12
CA VAL A 48 6.86 11.27 -4.86
C VAL A 48 7.16 10.42 -6.10
N VAL A 49 6.68 10.81 -7.28
CA VAL A 49 6.93 10.10 -8.55
C VAL A 49 8.42 9.96 -8.84
N ALA A 50 9.20 11.04 -8.63
CA ALA A 50 10.65 11.00 -8.80
C ALA A 50 11.33 10.00 -7.84
N CYS A 51 10.89 9.93 -6.58
CA CYS A 51 11.41 8.96 -5.62
C CYS A 51 11.13 7.51 -6.07
N PHE A 52 9.92 7.23 -6.56
CA PHE A 52 9.58 5.91 -7.14
C PHE A 52 10.43 5.58 -8.36
N ALA A 53 10.61 6.51 -9.30
CA ALA A 53 11.42 6.29 -10.49
C ALA A 53 12.88 5.99 -10.13
N LEU A 54 13.45 6.75 -9.19
CA LEU A 54 14.81 6.54 -8.68
C LEU A 54 14.93 5.23 -7.89
N HIS A 55 13.89 4.84 -7.15
CA HIS A 55 13.83 3.54 -6.48
C HIS A 55 14.00 2.41 -7.50
N ASN A 56 13.11 2.40 -8.50
CA ASN A 56 13.05 1.37 -9.52
C ASN A 56 14.36 1.30 -10.30
N TYR A 57 14.94 2.45 -10.67
CA TYR A 57 16.23 2.50 -11.32
C TYR A 57 17.33 1.82 -10.49
N ALA A 58 17.38 2.11 -9.18
CA ALA A 58 18.37 1.52 -8.30
C ALA A 58 18.15 0.01 -8.07
N VAL A 59 16.89 -0.44 -7.97
CA VAL A 59 16.55 -1.87 -7.92
C VAL A 59 17.02 -2.58 -9.19
N MET A 60 16.66 -2.05 -10.36
CA MET A 60 17.04 -2.61 -11.66
C MET A 60 18.55 -2.72 -11.85
N ARG A 61 19.30 -1.74 -11.34
CA ARG A 61 20.76 -1.70 -11.42
C ARG A 61 21.46 -2.41 -10.26
N ARG A 62 20.70 -3.03 -9.34
CA ARG A 62 21.22 -3.67 -8.11
C ARG A 62 22.15 -2.75 -7.31
N LEU A 63 21.83 -1.46 -7.29
CA LEU A 63 22.61 -0.42 -6.59
C LEU A 63 22.23 -0.29 -5.10
N LEU A 64 21.35 -1.17 -4.62
CA LEU A 64 20.92 -1.19 -3.24
C LEU A 64 21.83 -2.12 -2.44
N ASN A 65 22.73 -1.52 -1.65
CA ASN A 65 23.48 -2.21 -0.57
C ASN A 65 22.66 -2.28 0.73
N ILE A 66 21.35 -2.25 0.60
CA ILE A 66 20.43 -2.47 1.71
C ILE A 66 20.12 -3.96 1.60
N PRO A 67 20.32 -4.78 2.65
CA PRO A 67 19.66 -6.08 2.67
C PRO A 67 18.19 -5.75 2.48
N LEU A 68 17.62 -6.09 1.32
CA LEU A 68 16.17 -6.17 1.17
C LEU A 68 15.71 -6.84 2.46
N LEU A 69 14.97 -6.12 3.30
CA LEU A 69 14.41 -6.74 4.50
C LEU A 69 13.67 -7.96 3.98
N ASP A 70 14.29 -9.10 4.28
CA ASP A 70 14.02 -10.40 3.69
C ASP A 70 12.54 -10.64 3.88
N ASP A 71 11.77 -10.58 2.78
CA ASP A 71 10.31 -10.67 2.74
C ASP A 71 9.69 -10.53 4.13
N ASP A 72 9.66 -9.30 4.69
CA ASP A 72 9.03 -9.08 5.98
C ASP A 72 7.61 -9.63 5.81
N ILE A 73 7.38 -10.81 6.39
CA ILE A 73 6.10 -11.49 6.43
C ILE A 73 5.18 -10.46 7.05
N ILE A 74 4.41 -9.78 6.22
CA ILE A 74 3.38 -8.87 6.68
C ILE A 74 2.34 -9.80 7.28
N VAL A 75 2.42 -10.01 8.59
CA VAL A 75 1.27 -10.42 9.36
C VAL A 75 0.30 -9.24 9.22
N VAL A 76 -0.57 -9.33 8.22
CA VAL A 76 -1.65 -8.38 8.01
C VAL A 76 -2.58 -8.58 9.21
N GLU A 77 -2.28 -7.92 10.33
CA GLU A 77 -3.32 -7.69 11.33
C GLU A 77 -4.44 -6.93 10.60
N ASN A 78 -5.64 -7.50 10.64
CA ASN A 78 -6.82 -6.96 9.97
C ASN A 78 -7.09 -5.53 10.46
N VAL A 79 -6.48 -4.52 9.80
CA VAL A 79 -6.83 -3.11 9.97
C VAL A 79 -8.12 -2.83 9.20
N THR A 80 -9.18 -3.57 9.55
CA THR A 80 -10.53 -3.40 9.02
C THR A 80 -11.40 -2.54 9.94
N ASP A 81 -10.95 -2.22 11.16
CA ASP A 81 -11.85 -1.64 12.18
C ASP A 81 -11.90 -0.10 12.26
N VAL A 82 -11.05 0.63 11.52
CA VAL A 82 -10.93 2.10 11.71
C VAL A 82 -11.82 2.92 10.77
N TYR A 83 -12.31 2.34 9.67
CA TYR A 83 -13.27 3.00 8.79
C TYR A 83 -14.56 2.17 8.74
N VAL A 84 -15.65 2.73 9.28
CA VAL A 84 -17.05 2.64 8.80
C VAL A 84 -18.05 2.39 9.93
N ARG A 85 -18.75 3.47 10.30
CA ARG A 85 -20.05 3.39 11.00
C ARG A 85 -21.28 3.63 10.12
N ASP A 86 -21.15 3.83 8.79
CA ASP A 86 -22.32 4.19 7.95
C ASP A 86 -22.49 3.45 6.59
N GLY A 87 -21.57 2.55 6.21
CA GLY A 87 -21.51 1.96 4.85
C GLY A 87 -21.71 0.45 4.74
N ARG A 88 -21.84 -0.28 5.86
CA ARG A 88 -21.75 -1.77 5.87
C ARG A 88 -22.87 -2.46 5.08
N ALA A 89 -24.06 -1.85 5.02
CA ALA A 89 -25.18 -2.43 4.28
C ALA A 89 -24.94 -2.41 2.77
N ARG A 90 -24.52 -1.26 2.22
CA ARG A 90 -24.16 -1.12 0.79
C ARG A 90 -22.93 -1.94 0.44
N HIS A 91 -21.92 -1.94 1.32
CA HIS A 91 -20.69 -2.72 1.13
C HIS A 91 -20.99 -4.23 1.04
N ARG A 92 -21.77 -4.79 1.97
CA ARG A 92 -22.24 -6.19 1.90
C ARG A 92 -23.07 -6.47 0.66
N GLN A 93 -23.95 -5.54 0.26
CA GLN A 93 -24.75 -5.71 -0.96
C GLN A 93 -23.87 -5.84 -2.21
N ILE A 94 -22.83 -5.00 -2.33
CA ILE A 94 -21.86 -5.08 -3.43
C ILE A 94 -21.09 -6.40 -3.40
N ILE A 95 -20.62 -6.83 -2.23
CA ILE A 95 -19.89 -8.10 -2.09
C ILE A 95 -20.75 -9.28 -2.55
N HIS A 96 -21.98 -9.37 -2.06
CA HIS A 96 -22.88 -10.46 -2.45
C HIS A 96 -23.29 -10.39 -3.93
N GLN A 97 -23.41 -9.20 -4.52
CA GLN A 97 -23.80 -9.04 -5.93
C GLN A 97 -22.68 -9.40 -6.91
N TYR A 98 -21.42 -9.12 -6.58
CA TYR A 98 -20.30 -9.23 -7.52
C TYR A 98 -19.30 -10.35 -7.18
N PHE A 99 -19.31 -10.90 -5.97
CA PHE A 99 -18.28 -11.84 -5.49
C PHE A 99 -18.84 -13.20 -4.99
N SER A 100 -20.08 -13.57 -5.35
CA SER A 100 -20.72 -14.86 -5.01
C SER A 100 -20.04 -16.09 -5.62
#